data_AF-A0A8S2TZJ3-F1
#
_entry.id   AF-A0A8S2TZJ3-F1
#
_cell.length_a   1.000
_cell.length_b   1.000
_cell.length_c   1.000
_cell.angle_alpha   90.00
_cell.angle_beta   90.00
_cell.angle_gamma   90.00
#
_symmetry.space_group_name_H-M   'P 1'
#
loop_
_entity.id
_entity.type
_entity.pdbx_description
1 polymer ?
#
loop_
_entity_poly.entity_id
_entity_poly.type
_entity_poly.pdbx_seq_one_letter_code
_entity_poly.pdbx_strand_id
1 'polypeptide(L)'
;IRHVGHLLYTDSILDKDSHEIPEGILDVVITTLIALHELNVKLTKGIKNSRNGSIYVVKPKQHGPEEVAFTSRLFSRVEDLFKLPRNTLKIGVMDEERRTTLNL
;
A
#
# COMPACT_ATOMS: atom_id res chain seq x y z
N ILE A 1 5.18 2.50 -6.73
CA ILE A 1 3.83 2.77 -7.30
C ILE A 1 3.15 3.84 -6.44
N ARG A 2 2.36 4.77 -7.01
CA ARG A 2 1.56 5.72 -6.22
C ARG A 2 0.12 5.22 -6.18
N HIS A 3 -0.38 4.90 -4.98
CA HIS A 3 -1.76 4.44 -4.78
C HIS A 3 -2.71 5.63 -4.70
N VAL A 4 -4.02 5.37 -4.71
CA VAL A 4 -5.01 6.36 -4.29
C VAL A 4 -4.94 6.61 -2.78
N GLY A 5 -5.58 7.71 -2.35
CA GLY A 5 -5.70 8.11 -0.94
C GLY A 5 -6.74 7.31 -0.16
N HIS A 6 -7.26 7.89 0.93
CA HIS A 6 -8.24 7.22 1.81
C HIS A 6 -9.71 7.45 1.43
N LEU A 7 -9.98 8.30 0.44
CA LEU A 7 -11.33 8.79 0.17
C LEU A 7 -12.16 7.86 -0.73
N LEU A 8 -11.54 7.30 -1.77
CA LEU A 8 -12.28 6.65 -2.86
C LEU A 8 -12.69 5.22 -2.50
N TYR A 9 -13.85 4.84 -3.02
CA TYR A 9 -14.41 3.50 -2.99
C TYR A 9 -14.55 2.98 -4.43
N THR A 10 -14.66 1.66 -4.59
CA THR A 10 -14.85 1.02 -5.90
C THR A 10 -15.74 -0.20 -5.78
N ASP A 11 -16.54 -0.42 -6.83
CA ASP A 11 -17.38 -1.60 -7.04
C ASP A 11 -16.64 -2.79 -7.66
N SER A 12 -15.33 -2.67 -7.91
CA SER A 12 -14.47 -3.76 -8.42
C SER A 12 -14.54 -5.02 -7.55
N ILE A 13 -14.79 -4.84 -6.25
CA ILE A 13 -15.10 -5.89 -5.28
C ILE A 13 -16.19 -5.34 -4.36
N LEU A 14 -17.20 -6.15 -4.06
CA LEU A 14 -18.21 -5.84 -3.06
C LEU A 14 -17.95 -6.65 -1.77
N ASP A 15 -18.22 -6.04 -0.63
CA ASP A 15 -18.14 -6.72 0.67
C ASP A 15 -19.33 -7.67 0.89
N LYS A 16 -19.35 -8.34 2.05
CA LYS A 16 -20.41 -9.32 2.40
C LYS A 16 -21.81 -8.71 2.47
N ASP A 17 -21.90 -7.40 2.64
CA ASP A 17 -23.15 -6.64 2.74
C ASP A 17 -23.45 -5.89 1.42
N SER A 18 -22.74 -6.22 0.34
CA SER A 18 -22.85 -5.63 -1.01
C SER A 18 -22.42 -4.16 -1.12
N HIS A 19 -21.59 -3.67 -0.20
CA HIS A 19 -21.02 -2.32 -0.31
C HIS A 19 -19.72 -2.33 -1.11
N GLU A 20 -19.45 -1.22 -1.80
CA GLU A 20 -18.15 -0.93 -2.39
C GLU A 20 -17.05 -0.93 -1.31
N ILE A 21 -15.85 -1.36 -1.68
CA ILE A 21 -14.70 -1.38 -0.76
C ILE A 21 -13.84 -0.13 -0.92
N PRO A 22 -13.06 0.27 0.11
CA PRO A 22 -12.09 1.35 -0.05
C PRO A 22 -11.03 1.00 -1.10
N GLU A 23 -10.95 1.80 -2.17
CA GLU A 23 -10.02 1.57 -3.29
C GLU A 23 -8.56 1.58 -2.81
N GLY A 24 -8.24 2.44 -1.84
CA GLY A 24 -6.91 2.51 -1.24
C GLY A 24 -6.47 1.24 -0.51
N ILE A 25 -7.40 0.36 -0.09
CA ILE A 25 -7.12 -0.97 0.46
C ILE A 25 -6.89 -1.97 -0.68
N LEU A 26 -7.76 -1.94 -1.70
CA LEU A 26 -7.63 -2.78 -2.89
C LEU A 26 -6.26 -2.60 -3.55
N ASP A 27 -5.84 -1.35 -3.74
CA ASP A 27 -4.54 -0.96 -4.29
C ASP A 27 -3.39 -1.66 -3.58
N VAL A 28 -3.37 -1.63 -2.23
CA VAL A 28 -2.26 -2.21 -1.46
C VAL A 28 -2.22 -3.72 -1.62
N VAL A 29 -3.37 -4.39 -1.61
CA VAL A 29 -3.42 -5.84 -1.80
C VAL A 29 -2.95 -6.24 -3.21
N ILE A 30 -3.51 -5.61 -4.24
CA ILE A 30 -3.27 -6.00 -5.63
C ILE A 30 -1.85 -5.64 -6.08
N THR A 31 -1.37 -4.44 -5.77
CA THR A 31 0.00 -4.04 -6.15
C THR A 31 1.06 -4.85 -5.39
N THR A 32 0.80 -5.25 -4.14
CA THR A 32 1.71 -6.14 -3.40
C THR A 32 1.73 -7.52 -4.02
N LEU A 33 0.57 -8.08 -4.38
CA LEU A 33 0.47 -9.36 -5.10
C LEU A 33 1.30 -9.32 -6.38
N ILE A 34 1.17 -8.25 -7.17
CA ILE A 34 1.95 -8.06 -8.40
C ILE A 34 3.45 -7.98 -8.09
N ALA A 35 3.85 -7.27 -7.02
CA ALA A 35 5.24 -7.14 -6.63
C ALA A 35 5.87 -8.46 -6.13
N LEU A 36 5.09 -9.46 -5.73
CA LEU A 36 5.62 -10.79 -5.36
C LEU A 36 6.39 -11.46 -6.51
N HIS A 37 6.05 -11.16 -7.77
CA HIS A 37 6.76 -11.69 -8.93
C HIS A 37 8.24 -11.25 -8.99
N GLU A 38 8.53 -10.06 -8.49
CA GLU A 38 9.88 -9.51 -8.41
C GLU A 38 10.65 -10.04 -7.18
N LEU A 39 9.94 -10.21 -6.06
CA LEU A 39 10.53 -10.74 -4.83
C LEU A 39 10.89 -12.22 -4.94
N ASN A 40 10.16 -12.98 -5.76
CA ASN A 40 10.42 -14.39 -5.98
C ASN A 40 11.50 -14.60 -7.05
N VAL A 41 12.75 -14.77 -6.60
CA VAL A 41 13.94 -14.99 -7.44
C VAL A 41 13.79 -16.14 -8.44
N LYS A 42 12.94 -17.14 -8.17
CA LYS A 42 12.68 -18.25 -9.11
C LYS A 42 11.83 -17.84 -10.31
N LEU A 43 10.99 -16.81 -10.16
CA LEU A 43 10.10 -16.29 -11.20
C LEU A 43 10.75 -15.14 -11.99
N THR A 44 11.68 -14.41 -11.39
CA THR A 44 12.31 -13.23 -12.01
C THR A 44 13.60 -13.59 -12.76
N LYS A 45 13.48 -13.94 -14.05
CA LYS A 45 14.65 -14.02 -14.94
C LYS A 45 15.09 -12.60 -15.34
N GLY A 46 16.16 -12.11 -14.72
CA GLY A 46 16.98 -11.00 -15.25
C GLY A 46 16.68 -9.59 -14.73
N ILE A 47 15.41 -9.17 -14.64
CA ILE A 47 15.07 -7.78 -14.28
C ILE A 47 14.46 -7.72 -12.88
N LYS A 48 15.20 -7.11 -11.94
CA LYS A 48 14.71 -6.79 -10.58
C LYS A 48 14.57 -5.28 -10.44
N ASN A 49 13.45 -4.81 -9.91
CA ASN A 49 13.26 -3.39 -9.65
C ASN A 49 13.87 -2.99 -8.29
N SER A 50 13.79 -3.85 -7.27
CA SER A 50 14.40 -3.70 -5.96
C SER A 50 15.52 -4.72 -5.77
N ARG A 51 16.71 -4.24 -5.39
CA ARG A 51 17.86 -5.11 -5.04
C ARG A 51 17.80 -5.58 -3.58
N ASN A 52 16.99 -4.92 -2.76
CA ASN A 52 16.93 -5.11 -1.31
C ASN A 52 15.57 -5.68 -0.85
N GLY A 53 14.80 -6.27 -1.78
CA GLY A 53 13.54 -6.95 -1.47
C GLY A 53 12.45 -6.05 -0.88
N SER A 54 12.47 -4.75 -1.18
CA SER A 54 11.51 -3.77 -0.69
C SER A 54 10.55 -3.33 -1.78
N ILE A 55 9.27 -3.11 -1.43
CA ILE A 55 8.23 -2.58 -2.30
C ILE A 55 7.98 -1.11 -1.93
N TYR A 56 8.10 -0.18 -2.89
CA TYR A 56 7.97 1.25 -2.62
C TYR A 56 6.61 1.79 -3.06
N VAL A 57 5.82 2.24 -2.08
CA VAL A 57 4.46 2.75 -2.28
C VAL A 57 4.40 4.21 -1.86
N VAL A 58 3.98 5.10 -2.77
CA VAL A 58 3.65 6.49 -2.43
C VAL A 58 2.20 6.55 -1.99
N LYS A 59 1.92 7.17 -0.84
CA LYS A 59 0.57 7.37 -0.30
C LYS A 59 0.20 8.86 -0.27
N PRO A 60 -0.74 9.30 -1.13
CA PRO A 60 -1.19 10.68 -1.22
C PRO A 60 -2.33 10.99 -0.23
N LYS A 61 -2.64 12.27 -0.06
CA LYS A 61 -3.86 12.80 0.56
C LYS A 61 -4.16 12.29 1.97
N GLN A 62 -3.11 12.05 2.74
CA GLN A 62 -3.24 11.73 4.16
C GLN A 62 -3.35 13.03 4.94
N HIS A 63 -4.22 13.08 5.95
CA HIS A 63 -4.44 14.25 6.79
C HIS A 63 -3.98 13.96 8.22
N GLY A 64 -2.70 14.20 8.51
CA GLY A 64 -2.12 14.08 9.85
C GLY A 64 -1.68 12.67 10.24
N PRO A 65 -1.10 12.53 11.44
CA PRO A 65 -0.37 11.33 11.86
C PRO A 65 -1.27 10.09 12.04
N GLU A 66 -2.54 10.25 12.38
CA GLU A 66 -3.46 9.12 12.55
C GLU A 66 -3.72 8.37 11.24
N GLU A 67 -3.84 9.10 10.12
CA GLU A 67 -4.03 8.51 8.79
C GLU A 67 -2.73 7.83 8.30
N VAL A 68 -1.56 8.43 8.60
CA VAL A 68 -0.26 7.79 8.35
C VAL A 68 -0.13 6.49 9.15
N ALA A 69 -0.53 6.50 10.42
CA ALA A 69 -0.55 5.31 11.28
C ALA A 69 -1.53 4.25 10.76
N PHE A 70 -2.69 4.65 10.25
CA PHE A 70 -3.61 3.73 9.58
C PHE A 70 -2.96 3.05 8.38
N THR A 71 -2.28 3.79 7.51
CA THR A 71 -1.54 3.20 6.37
C THR A 71 -0.46 2.22 6.82
N SER A 72 0.30 2.56 7.88
CA SER A 72 1.31 1.65 8.44
C SER A 72 0.69 0.34 8.95
N ARG A 73 -0.46 0.41 9.63
CA ARG A 73 -1.21 -0.79 10.06
C ARG A 73 -1.73 -1.59 8.86
N LEU A 74 -2.27 -0.91 7.84
CA LEU A 74 -2.74 -1.56 6.62
C LEU A 74 -1.61 -2.32 5.93
N PHE A 75 -0.44 -1.71 5.77
CA PHE A 75 0.74 -2.36 5.19
C PHE A 75 1.13 -3.59 6.01
N SER A 76 1.13 -3.47 7.34
CA SER A 76 1.45 -4.59 8.22
C SER A 76 0.50 -5.78 7.99
N ARG A 77 -0.80 -5.52 7.84
CA ARG A 77 -1.81 -6.57 7.58
C ARG A 77 -1.66 -7.21 6.21
N VAL A 78 -1.25 -6.44 5.19
CA VAL A 78 -1.00 -6.98 3.85
C VAL A 78 0.29 -7.80 3.80
N GLU A 79 1.31 -7.41 4.57
CA GLU A 79 2.50 -8.25 4.76
C GLU A 79 2.15 -9.58 5.40
N ASP A 80 1.28 -9.58 6.42
CA ASP A 80 0.81 -10.82 7.06
C ASP A 80 0.04 -11.69 6.06
N LEU A 81 -0.84 -11.08 5.24
CA LEU A 81 -1.62 -11.77 4.21
C LEU A 81 -0.73 -12.51 3.22
N PHE A 82 0.37 -11.88 2.76
CA PHE A 82 1.31 -12.47 1.81
C PHE A 82 2.54 -13.13 2.45
N LYS A 83 2.58 -13.22 3.78
CA LYS A 83 3.70 -13.78 4.57
C LYS A 83 5.05 -13.11 4.26
N LEU A 84 5.03 -11.81 4.06
CA LEU A 84 6.22 -11.01 3.84
C LEU A 84 6.89 -10.65 5.18
N PRO A 85 8.23 -10.49 5.22
CA PRO A 85 8.89 -9.90 6.36
C PRO A 85 8.28 -8.53 6.70
N ARG A 86 8.18 -8.22 8.00
CA ARG A 86 7.66 -6.93 8.47
C ARG A 86 8.44 -5.78 7.84
N ASN A 87 7.74 -4.73 7.43
CA ASN A 87 8.27 -3.55 6.75
C ASN A 87 8.85 -3.85 5.35
N THR A 88 8.42 -4.90 4.66
CA THR A 88 8.72 -5.10 3.23
C THR A 88 8.12 -3.96 2.39
N LEU A 89 6.92 -3.50 2.74
CA LEU A 89 6.31 -2.33 2.11
C LEU A 89 6.86 -1.05 2.73
N LYS A 90 7.47 -0.19 1.90
CA LYS A 90 7.96 1.14 2.25
C LYS A 90 6.94 2.18 1.83
N ILE A 91 6.76 3.19 2.66
CA ILE A 91 5.84 4.30 2.42
C ILE A 91 6.61 5.57 2.03
N GLY A 92 6.23 6.18 0.91
CA GLY A 92 6.50 7.57 0.59
C GLY A 92 5.30 8.41 0.99
N VAL A 93 5.41 9.16 2.08
CA VAL A 93 4.35 10.04 2.58
C VAL A 93 4.37 11.34 1.77
N MET A 94 3.22 11.74 1.24
CA MET A 94 3.07 13.04 0.57
C MET A 94 2.66 14.10 1.60
N ASP A 95 3.51 15.12 1.79
CA ASP A 95 3.12 16.35 2.50
C ASP A 95 2.37 17.29 1.55
N GLU A 96 1.08 17.01 1.36
CA GLU A 96 0.22 17.76 0.42
C GLU A 96 -1.14 18.15 1.02
N GLU A 97 -1.35 17.91 2.31
CA GLU A 97 -2.57 18.26 3.03
C GLU A 97 -2.23 19.07 4.28
N ARG A 98 -2.95 20.16 4.53
CA ARG A 98 -2.65 21.11 5.63
C ARG A 98 -2.45 20.44 6.98
N ARG A 99 -3.27 19.43 7.32
CA ARG A 99 -3.17 18.72 8.61
C ARG A 99 -1.92 17.85 8.70
N THR A 100 -1.40 17.35 7.58
CA THR A 100 -0.09 16.68 7.54
C THR A 100 1.03 17.68 7.70
N THR A 101 1.03 18.77 6.93
CA THR A 101 2.08 19.81 7.01
C THR A 101 2.23 20.37 8.43
N LEU A 102 1.12 20.62 9.11
CA LEU A 102 1.13 21.16 10.47
C LEU A 102 1.55 20.16 11.55
N ASN A 103 1.66 18.86 11.22
CA ASN A 103 1.97 17.78 12.16
C ASN A 103 3.04 16.81 11.61
N LEU A 104 3.94 17.31 10.74
CA LEU A 104 5.01 16.51 10.14
C LEU A 104 6.21 16.33 11.08
#